data_AF-A0A0U1D817-F1
#
_entry.id   AF-A0A0U1D817-F1
#
_cell.length_a   1.000
_cell.length_b   1.000
_cell.length_c   1.000
_cell.angle_alpha   90.00
_cell.angle_beta   90.00
_cell.angle_gamma   90.00
#
_symmetry.space_group_name_H-M   'P 1'
#
loop_
_entity.id
_entity.type
_entity.pdbx_description
1 polymer ?
#
loop_
_entity_poly.entity_id
_entity_poly.type
_entity_poly.pdbx_seq_one_letter_code
_entity_poly.pdbx_strand_id
1 'polypeptide(L)'
;MAGITKQVTDDDQHVRTLLKDGPGTADEALRLFNQVKPTLPLLLANLTSLGQVGVTYHPSLEQLLVLLPPSIAATQSYGAPKNNPTGMSLGDFTLTMGDPPACTVGFLPPSAWRSPEDTSDIDTPDGLYCKLPQDSPIGVRGARNYPCMGKPGKRAPTVEICNSDQPYEPLAMRQHALGPYPIDPSLLAQGIAPDSRAERDAFIHGPVEGTPPPPAQAPAPAAPAEAPAGAPPEEVPPSDGGAPTVAPSAFAPNVSGGPSVAVATYDPRTGRYATPDGKVYRQTDLVPPSGDRTWKNLFTT
;
A
#
# COMPACT_ATOMS: atom_id res chain seq x y z
N MET A 1 18.82 69.26 38.82
CA MET A 1 19.75 68.66 39.80
C MET A 1 19.02 68.23 41.07
N ALA A 2 18.39 69.13 41.84
CA ALA A 2 17.75 68.80 43.13
C ALA A 2 16.61 67.74 43.08
N GLY A 3 15.81 67.72 42.00
CA GLY A 3 14.73 66.74 41.86
C GLY A 3 15.21 65.29 41.72
N ILE A 4 16.35 65.07 41.06
CA ILE A 4 16.96 63.74 40.90
C ILE A 4 17.55 63.27 42.23
N THR A 5 18.21 64.16 42.97
CA THR A 5 18.80 63.83 44.27
C THR A 5 17.72 63.49 45.31
N LYS A 6 16.58 64.20 45.27
CA LYS A 6 15.43 63.92 46.14
C LYS A 6 14.81 62.56 45.82
N GLN A 7 14.56 62.26 44.55
CA GLN A 7 14.04 60.96 44.13
C GLN A 7 14.97 59.80 44.54
N VAL A 8 16.27 59.94 44.37
CA VAL A 8 17.24 58.91 44.79
C VAL A 8 17.27 58.72 46.31
N THR A 9 17.03 59.79 47.08
CA THR A 9 16.93 59.70 48.54
C THR A 9 15.63 59.03 48.96
N ASP A 10 14.52 59.40 48.32
CA ASP A 10 13.20 58.82 48.56
C ASP A 10 13.17 57.32 48.20
N ASP A 11 13.98 56.91 47.21
CA ASP A 11 14.14 55.53 46.75
C ASP A 11 15.42 54.82 47.27
N ASP A 12 16.12 55.35 48.29
CA ASP A 12 17.42 54.83 48.76
C ASP A 12 17.38 53.34 49.13
N GLN A 13 16.26 52.87 49.69
CA GLN A 13 16.08 51.46 50.01
C GLN A 13 16.04 50.59 48.74
N HIS A 14 15.36 51.04 47.67
CA HIS A 14 15.33 50.33 46.39
C HIS A 14 16.70 50.31 45.72
N VAL A 15 17.45 51.42 45.78
CA VAL A 15 18.82 51.50 45.24
C VAL A 15 19.76 50.54 45.99
N ARG A 16 19.66 50.47 47.31
CA ARG A 16 20.45 49.52 48.13
C ARG A 16 20.10 48.07 47.85
N THR A 17 18.82 47.76 47.67
CA THR A 17 18.38 46.41 47.29
C THR A 17 18.94 46.03 45.93
N LEU A 18 18.88 46.92 44.94
CA LEU A 18 19.46 46.66 43.62
C LEU A 18 20.98 46.45 43.66
N LEU A 19 21.70 47.20 44.49
CA LEU A 19 23.16 47.04 44.64
C LEU A 19 23.54 45.76 45.40
N LYS A 20 22.68 45.28 46.32
CA LYS A 20 22.88 44.03 47.06
C LYS A 20 22.55 42.81 46.22
N ASP A 21 21.42 42.83 45.52
CA ASP A 21 20.86 41.65 44.84
C ASP A 21 21.24 41.62 43.35
N GLY A 22 21.63 42.76 42.78
CA GLY A 22 22.03 42.92 41.38
C GLY A 22 23.19 42.04 40.93
N PRO A 23 24.32 41.99 41.67
CA PRO A 23 25.46 41.15 41.29
C PRO A 23 25.10 39.65 41.20
N GLY A 24 24.36 39.13 42.18
CA GLY A 24 23.94 37.72 42.18
C GLY A 24 22.98 37.40 41.02
N THR A 25 22.08 38.32 40.69
CA THR A 25 21.18 38.18 39.52
C THR A 25 21.96 38.22 38.20
N ALA A 26 22.97 39.09 38.09
CA ALA A 26 23.83 39.19 36.92
C ALA A 26 24.71 37.94 36.74
N ASP A 27 25.26 37.40 37.83
CA ASP A 27 26.06 36.17 37.82
C ASP A 27 25.22 34.96 37.39
N GLU A 28 23.96 34.87 37.83
CA GLU A 28 23.05 33.80 37.42
C GLU A 28 22.65 33.92 35.95
N ALA A 29 22.39 35.13 35.46
CA ALA A 29 22.18 35.37 34.03
C ALA A 29 23.41 35.00 33.20
N LEU A 30 24.62 35.35 33.66
CA LEU A 30 25.88 34.96 33.03
C LEU A 30 26.08 33.44 33.02
N ARG A 31 25.74 32.73 34.10
CA ARG A 31 25.74 31.26 34.14
C ARG A 31 24.80 30.65 33.11
N LEU A 32 23.56 31.13 33.06
CA LEU A 32 22.58 30.65 32.08
C LEU A 32 23.09 30.89 30.64
N PHE A 33 23.59 32.08 30.34
CA PHE A 33 24.16 32.37 29.02
C PHE A 33 25.36 31.46 28.71
N ASN A 34 26.26 31.22 29.67
CA ASN A 34 27.39 30.31 29.50
C ASN A 34 26.96 28.84 29.29
N GLN A 35 25.85 28.41 29.90
CA GLN A 35 25.27 27.08 29.71
C GLN A 35 24.59 26.91 28.34
N VAL A 36 23.93 27.97 27.84
CA VAL A 36 23.18 27.95 26.57
C VAL A 36 24.08 28.19 25.35
N LYS A 37 25.15 28.98 25.50
CA LYS A 37 26.11 29.30 24.43
C LYS A 37 26.66 28.10 23.63
N PRO A 38 26.98 26.93 24.22
CA PRO A 38 27.46 25.79 23.45
C PRO A 38 26.37 25.08 22.62
N THR A 39 25.11 25.10 23.05
CA THR A 39 24.03 24.33 22.41
C THR A 39 23.16 25.16 21.47
N LEU A 40 23.00 26.45 21.77
CA LEU A 40 22.16 27.37 20.99
C LEU A 40 22.57 27.49 19.51
N PRO A 41 23.86 27.59 19.13
CA PRO A 41 24.25 27.66 17.73
C PRO A 41 23.87 26.39 16.95
N LEU A 42 24.01 25.21 17.57
CA LEU A 42 23.64 23.94 16.95
C LEU A 42 22.12 23.83 16.78
N LEU A 43 21.36 24.23 17.80
CA LEU A 43 19.89 24.26 17.73
C LEU A 43 19.41 25.23 16.64
N LEU A 44 19.96 26.44 16.58
CA LEU A 44 19.64 27.43 15.55
C LEU A 44 20.02 26.93 14.16
N ALA A 45 21.18 26.30 14.00
CA ALA A 45 21.59 25.72 12.72
C ALA A 45 20.62 24.63 12.26
N ASN A 46 20.25 23.70 13.15
CA ASN A 46 19.29 22.64 12.86
C ASN A 46 17.90 23.20 12.51
N LEU A 47 17.42 24.20 13.26
CA LEU A 47 16.14 24.86 13.00
C LEU A 47 16.16 25.65 11.68
N THR A 48 17.30 26.23 11.31
CA THR A 48 17.46 26.92 10.03
C THR A 48 17.38 25.93 8.87
N SER A 49 18.07 24.79 8.95
CA SER A 49 18.00 23.74 7.93
C SER A 49 16.58 23.18 7.77
N LEU A 50 15.90 22.88 8.88
CA LEU A 50 14.50 22.44 8.85
C LEU A 50 13.57 23.52 8.30
N GLY A 51 13.79 24.78 8.66
CA GLY A 51 13.04 25.91 8.14
C GLY A 51 13.19 26.07 6.63
N GLN A 52 14.39 25.93 6.09
CA GLN A 52 14.65 25.98 4.65
C GLN A 52 13.94 24.85 3.89
N VAL A 53 13.98 23.62 4.43
CA VAL A 53 13.22 22.49 3.87
C VAL A 53 11.71 22.77 3.95
N GLY A 54 11.22 23.22 5.10
CA GLY A 54 9.81 23.56 5.29
C GLY A 54 9.30 24.62 4.31
N VAL A 55 10.08 25.67 4.06
CA VAL A 55 9.76 26.71 3.06
C VAL A 55 9.79 26.14 1.64
N THR A 56 10.81 25.35 1.30
CA THR A 56 10.94 24.75 -0.04
C THR A 56 9.75 23.83 -0.36
N TYR A 57 9.32 23.01 0.61
CA TYR A 57 8.26 22.02 0.44
C TYR A 57 6.88 22.49 0.94
N HIS A 58 6.73 23.78 1.27
CA HIS A 58 5.47 24.35 1.77
C HIS A 58 4.26 23.98 0.90
N PRO A 59 4.29 24.09 -0.45
CA PRO A 59 3.16 23.71 -1.29
C PRO A 59 2.78 22.22 -1.18
N SER A 60 3.75 21.32 -1.02
CA SER A 60 3.51 19.89 -0.86
C SER A 60 2.89 19.58 0.51
N LEU A 61 3.33 20.27 1.56
CA LEU A 61 2.75 20.14 2.91
C LEU A 61 1.32 20.66 2.96
N GLU A 62 1.05 21.81 2.35
CA GLU A 62 -0.31 22.37 2.23
C GLU A 62 -1.22 21.39 1.49
N GLN A 63 -0.78 20.86 0.34
CA GLN A 63 -1.52 19.87 -0.41
C GLN A 63 -1.83 18.62 0.41
N LEU A 64 -0.85 18.09 1.16
CA LEU A 64 -1.05 16.93 2.02
C LEU A 64 -2.10 17.23 3.10
N LEU A 65 -1.99 18.37 3.80
CA LEU A 65 -2.90 18.73 4.89
C LEU A 65 -4.33 19.00 4.39
N VAL A 66 -4.49 19.53 3.18
CA VAL A 66 -5.80 19.80 2.56
C VAL A 66 -6.43 18.53 1.98
N LEU A 67 -5.65 17.67 1.31
CA LEU A 67 -6.18 16.49 0.60
C LEU A 67 -6.28 15.25 1.47
N LEU A 68 -5.48 15.11 2.53
CA LEU A 68 -5.45 13.90 3.37
C LEU A 68 -6.80 13.64 4.06
N PRO A 69 -7.43 14.61 4.77
CA PRO A 69 -8.72 14.36 5.42
C PRO A 69 -9.84 13.88 4.47
N PRO A 70 -10.14 14.55 3.34
CA PRO A 70 -11.19 14.09 2.43
C PRO A 70 -10.82 12.76 1.73
N SER A 71 -9.53 12.50 1.47
CA SER A 71 -9.08 11.22 0.89
C SER A 71 -9.33 10.05 1.84
N ILE A 72 -9.01 10.22 3.14
CA ILE A 72 -9.29 9.22 4.16
C ILE A 72 -10.81 9.02 4.30
N ALA A 73 -11.59 10.10 4.31
CA ALA A 73 -13.05 10.02 4.39
C ALA A 73 -13.64 9.25 3.20
N ALA A 74 -13.15 9.50 1.99
CA ALA A 74 -13.55 8.77 0.80
C ALA A 74 -13.21 7.27 0.93
N THR A 75 -11.99 6.92 1.32
CA THR A 75 -11.60 5.50 1.51
C THR A 75 -12.45 4.80 2.57
N GLN A 76 -12.74 5.47 3.68
CA GLN A 76 -13.62 4.92 4.72
C GLN A 76 -15.06 4.74 4.22
N SER A 77 -15.54 5.60 3.31
CA SER A 77 -16.89 5.46 2.75
C SER A 77 -17.09 4.17 1.95
N TYR A 78 -16.05 3.68 1.27
CA TYR A 78 -16.11 2.41 0.53
C TYR A 78 -15.88 1.18 1.42
N GLY A 79 -14.96 1.29 2.39
CA GLY A 79 -14.50 0.15 3.19
C GLY A 79 -15.24 -0.09 4.50
N ALA A 80 -16.00 0.88 5.02
CA ALA A 80 -16.68 0.78 6.30
C ALA A 80 -18.15 0.36 6.14
N PRO A 81 -18.52 -0.91 6.39
CA PRO A 81 -19.92 -1.37 6.28
C PRO A 81 -20.86 -0.66 7.26
N LYS A 82 -20.31 0.00 8.29
CA LYS A 82 -21.06 0.72 9.34
C LYS A 82 -21.88 1.89 8.83
N ASN A 83 -21.50 2.48 7.69
CA ASN A 83 -22.23 3.59 7.08
C ASN A 83 -23.18 3.13 5.96
N ASN A 84 -23.25 1.81 5.69
CA ASN A 84 -24.18 1.25 4.73
C ASN A 84 -25.48 0.80 5.45
N PRO A 85 -26.66 1.25 5.00
CA PRO A 85 -27.96 0.75 5.43
C PRO A 85 -28.10 -0.79 5.50
N THR A 86 -27.43 -1.52 4.61
CA THR A 86 -27.49 -2.99 4.57
C THR A 86 -26.49 -3.68 5.50
N GLY A 87 -25.60 -2.94 6.17
CA GLY A 87 -24.56 -3.48 7.07
C GLY A 87 -23.47 -4.29 6.35
N MET A 88 -23.46 -4.28 5.02
CA MET A 88 -22.48 -4.99 4.16
C MET A 88 -21.64 -3.96 3.39
N SER A 89 -20.48 -4.34 2.85
CA SER A 89 -19.77 -3.49 1.90
C SER A 89 -20.48 -3.51 0.54
N LEU A 90 -20.66 -2.35 -0.10
CA LEU A 90 -21.05 -2.29 -1.52
C LEU A 90 -19.77 -2.48 -2.32
N GLY A 91 -19.53 -3.69 -2.81
CA GLY A 91 -18.45 -3.97 -3.75
C GLY A 91 -18.88 -3.62 -5.16
N ASP A 92 -18.04 -2.87 -5.88
CA ASP A 92 -18.12 -2.76 -7.34
C ASP A 92 -17.07 -3.70 -7.95
N PHE A 93 -17.48 -4.49 -8.93
CA PHE A 93 -16.60 -5.40 -9.67
C PHE A 93 -16.25 -4.75 -11.00
N THR A 94 -15.14 -4.00 -11.01
CA THR A 94 -14.57 -3.47 -12.24
C THR A 94 -13.45 -4.38 -12.74
N LEU A 95 -13.62 -4.92 -13.95
CA LEU A 95 -12.55 -5.64 -14.64
C LEU A 95 -11.54 -4.64 -15.21
N THR A 96 -10.36 -4.59 -14.62
CA THR A 96 -9.24 -3.82 -15.17
C THR A 96 -8.23 -4.79 -15.79
N MET A 97 -8.14 -4.81 -17.11
CA MET A 97 -7.19 -5.65 -17.84
C MET A 97 -5.93 -4.86 -18.18
N GLY A 98 -5.09 -4.61 -17.18
CA GLY A 98 -3.69 -4.19 -17.36
C GLY A 98 -3.43 -3.11 -18.42
N ASP A 99 -4.33 -2.13 -18.58
CA ASP A 99 -4.21 -1.02 -19.54
C ASP A 99 -4.37 0.32 -18.81
N PRO A 100 -3.30 1.12 -18.65
CA PRO A 100 -1.93 0.80 -19.08
C PRO A 100 -1.31 -0.32 -18.22
N PRO A 101 -0.37 -1.10 -18.77
CA PRO A 101 0.31 -2.14 -18.01
C PRO A 101 1.10 -1.53 -16.86
N ALA A 102 1.29 -2.31 -15.80
CA ALA A 102 2.19 -1.91 -14.72
C ALA A 102 3.61 -1.68 -15.26
N CYS A 103 4.32 -0.72 -14.65
CA CYS A 103 5.70 -0.48 -15.03
C CYS A 103 6.61 -1.58 -14.50
N THR A 104 7.43 -2.16 -15.38
CA THR A 104 8.38 -3.22 -15.02
C THR A 104 9.84 -2.75 -15.03
N VAL A 105 10.12 -1.66 -15.75
CA VAL A 105 11.47 -1.11 -15.89
C VAL A 105 11.89 -0.40 -14.61
N GLY A 106 12.99 -0.82 -14.01
CA GLY A 106 13.51 -0.28 -12.74
C GLY A 106 12.98 -0.97 -11.48
N PHE A 107 12.27 -2.09 -11.64
CA PHE A 107 11.81 -2.94 -10.55
C PHE A 107 12.52 -4.30 -10.56
N LEU A 108 12.35 -5.07 -9.48
CA LEU A 108 12.89 -6.41 -9.37
C LEU A 108 12.42 -7.31 -10.52
N PRO A 109 13.33 -8.05 -11.18
CA PRO A 109 12.94 -8.98 -12.22
C PRO A 109 12.13 -10.15 -11.61
N PRO A 110 11.28 -10.83 -12.41
CA PRO A 110 10.49 -11.96 -11.93
C PRO A 110 11.33 -13.08 -11.29
N SER A 111 12.58 -13.26 -11.72
CA SER A 111 13.53 -14.21 -11.12
C SER A 111 13.92 -13.88 -9.67
N ALA A 112 13.69 -12.65 -9.22
CA ALA A 112 13.94 -12.18 -7.86
C ALA A 112 12.64 -11.96 -7.06
N TRP A 113 11.48 -12.34 -7.59
CA TRP A 113 10.22 -12.24 -6.87
C TRP A 113 10.11 -13.34 -5.81
N ARG A 114 9.63 -12.96 -4.63
CA ARG A 114 9.41 -13.89 -3.53
C ARG A 114 8.09 -14.63 -3.69
N SER A 115 8.02 -15.81 -3.09
CA SER A 115 6.76 -16.53 -2.96
C SER A 115 5.77 -15.70 -2.12
N PRO A 116 4.49 -15.61 -2.49
CA PRO A 116 3.46 -14.97 -1.66
C PRO A 116 3.32 -15.57 -0.25
N GLU A 117 3.77 -16.82 -0.05
CA GLU A 117 3.74 -17.52 1.24
C GLU A 117 4.94 -17.19 2.15
N ASP A 118 5.96 -16.52 1.62
CA ASP A 118 7.15 -16.17 2.38
C ASP A 118 6.93 -14.86 3.16
N THR A 119 6.71 -14.99 4.46
CA THR A 119 6.39 -13.88 5.38
C THR A 119 7.62 -13.34 6.11
N SER A 120 8.83 -13.80 5.78
CA SER A 120 10.03 -13.30 6.45
C SER A 120 10.32 -11.85 6.08
N ASP A 121 10.83 -11.09 7.06
CA ASP A 121 11.18 -9.69 6.89
C ASP A 121 12.43 -9.54 6.01
N ILE A 122 12.42 -8.55 5.12
CA ILE A 122 13.54 -8.21 4.27
C ILE A 122 13.52 -6.71 3.96
N ASP A 123 14.70 -6.13 3.83
CA ASP A 123 14.83 -4.75 3.39
C ASP A 123 14.43 -4.61 1.92
N THR A 124 13.71 -3.53 1.61
CA THR A 124 13.35 -3.22 0.22
C THR A 124 14.56 -2.59 -0.47
N PRO A 125 14.98 -3.09 -1.65
CA PRO A 125 16.07 -2.49 -2.40
C PRO A 125 15.83 -1.02 -2.73
N ASP A 126 16.90 -0.24 -2.71
CA ASP A 126 16.85 1.17 -3.02
C ASP A 126 16.69 1.42 -4.52
N GLY A 127 16.17 2.60 -4.87
CA GLY A 127 16.10 3.06 -6.26
C GLY A 127 15.04 2.33 -7.10
N LEU A 128 14.07 1.66 -6.47
CA LEU A 128 12.93 1.05 -7.13
C LEU A 128 11.89 2.11 -7.52
N TYR A 129 11.84 2.43 -8.81
CA TYR A 129 10.80 3.26 -9.41
C TYR A 129 10.74 2.98 -10.90
N CYS A 130 9.66 3.42 -11.55
CA CYS A 130 9.53 3.25 -12.99
C CYS A 130 10.59 4.10 -13.73
N LYS A 131 11.60 3.44 -14.31
CA LYS A 131 12.73 4.07 -15.03
C LYS A 131 12.49 4.26 -16.54
N LEU A 132 11.23 4.41 -16.94
CA LEU A 132 10.83 4.78 -18.30
C LEU A 132 10.91 6.31 -18.52
N PRO A 133 10.88 6.79 -19.78
CA PRO A 133 10.81 8.22 -20.08
C PRO A 133 9.68 8.94 -19.32
N GLN A 134 9.88 10.22 -18.98
CA GLN A 134 8.89 11.00 -18.22
C GLN A 134 7.54 11.16 -18.94
N ASP A 135 7.56 11.15 -20.27
CA ASP A 135 6.41 11.19 -21.18
C ASP A 135 5.78 9.81 -21.46
N SER A 136 6.35 8.73 -20.92
CA SER A 136 5.75 7.40 -21.05
C SER A 136 4.33 7.37 -20.45
N PRO A 137 3.34 6.77 -21.14
CA PRO A 137 1.98 6.65 -20.62
C PRO A 137 1.86 5.67 -19.44
N ILE A 138 2.91 4.90 -19.15
CA ILE A 138 2.92 3.88 -18.11
C ILE A 138 3.42 4.46 -16.80
N GLY A 139 2.62 4.45 -15.74
CA GLY A 139 3.02 4.99 -14.44
C GLY A 139 3.19 6.52 -14.42
N VAL A 140 2.33 7.25 -15.14
CA VAL A 140 2.38 8.73 -15.26
C VAL A 140 2.39 9.48 -13.92
N ARG A 141 1.75 8.91 -12.88
CA ARG A 141 1.70 9.45 -11.51
C ARG A 141 2.77 8.84 -10.58
N GLY A 142 3.72 8.07 -11.12
CA GLY A 142 4.79 7.43 -10.35
C GLY A 142 5.94 8.38 -10.01
N ALA A 143 6.85 7.90 -9.17
CA ALA A 143 7.93 8.70 -8.59
C ALA A 143 8.79 9.46 -9.62
N ARG A 144 9.02 8.91 -10.82
CA ARG A 144 9.80 9.59 -11.87
C ARG A 144 9.30 10.99 -12.25
N ASN A 145 8.01 11.27 -11.98
CA ASN A 145 7.34 12.51 -12.32
C ASN A 145 7.08 13.42 -11.11
N TYR A 146 7.67 13.15 -9.94
CA TYR A 146 7.53 14.05 -8.80
C TYR A 146 8.15 15.42 -9.10
N PRO A 147 7.47 16.54 -8.74
CA PRO A 147 8.00 17.87 -8.95
C PRO A 147 9.19 18.12 -8.02
N CYS A 148 10.27 18.65 -8.57
CA CYS A 148 11.42 19.09 -7.79
C CYS A 148 11.11 20.46 -7.19
N MET A 149 10.73 20.50 -5.90
CA MET A 149 10.26 21.72 -5.25
C MET A 149 11.28 22.88 -5.27
N GLY A 150 12.59 22.58 -5.22
CA GLY A 150 13.66 23.57 -5.34
C GLY A 150 14.03 23.98 -6.78
N LYS A 151 13.53 23.28 -7.82
CA LYS A 151 13.84 23.54 -9.23
C LYS A 151 12.54 23.54 -10.06
N PRO A 152 11.85 24.70 -10.19
CA PRO A 152 10.60 24.80 -10.94
C PRO A 152 10.70 24.21 -12.35
N GLY A 153 9.72 23.39 -12.75
CA GLY A 153 9.68 22.72 -14.05
C GLY A 153 10.50 21.43 -14.15
N LYS A 154 11.42 21.16 -13.21
CA LYS A 154 12.14 19.89 -13.15
C LYS A 154 11.31 18.84 -12.42
N ARG A 155 11.35 17.60 -12.93
CA ARG A 155 10.77 16.41 -12.30
C ARG A 155 11.85 15.36 -12.12
N ALA A 156 11.82 14.64 -11.01
CA ALA A 156 12.76 13.55 -10.76
C ALA A 156 12.26 12.60 -9.66
N PRO A 157 12.73 11.34 -9.67
CA PRO A 157 12.36 10.33 -8.68
C PRO A 157 13.04 10.50 -7.32
N THR A 158 14.20 11.18 -7.26
CA THR A 158 14.96 11.36 -6.02
C THR A 158 15.47 12.78 -5.86
N VAL A 159 15.82 13.16 -4.62
CA VAL A 159 16.32 14.50 -4.30
C VAL A 159 17.70 14.75 -4.91
N GLU A 160 18.53 13.72 -5.06
CA GLU A 160 19.85 13.79 -5.69
C GLU A 160 19.71 14.16 -7.16
N ILE A 161 18.77 13.53 -7.87
CA ILE A 161 18.49 13.85 -9.28
C ILE A 161 17.81 15.21 -9.39
N CYS A 162 16.96 15.61 -8.44
CA CYS A 162 16.44 16.98 -8.41
C CYS A 162 17.58 18.00 -8.28
N ASN A 163 18.56 17.75 -7.42
CA ASN A 163 19.67 18.67 -7.16
C ASN A 163 20.76 18.63 -8.24
N SER A 164 20.85 17.55 -9.03
CA SER A 164 21.78 17.47 -10.15
C SER A 164 21.45 18.47 -11.27
N ASP A 165 22.45 18.79 -12.10
CA ASP A 165 22.26 19.59 -13.32
C ASP A 165 22.06 18.70 -14.56
N GLN A 166 22.17 17.39 -14.40
CA GLN A 166 21.94 16.43 -15.46
C GLN A 166 20.44 16.27 -15.74
N PRO A 167 20.05 16.03 -17.01
CA PRO A 167 18.69 15.65 -17.36
C PRO A 167 18.35 14.26 -16.80
N TYR A 168 17.05 13.97 -16.71
CA TYR A 168 16.59 12.62 -16.37
C TYR A 168 16.93 11.65 -17.51
N GLU A 169 17.64 10.57 -17.18
CA GLU A 169 17.98 9.51 -18.13
C GLU A 169 17.15 8.25 -17.84
N PRO A 170 16.31 7.79 -18.79
CA PRO A 170 15.54 6.57 -18.63
C PRO A 170 16.45 5.34 -18.81
N LEU A 171 16.16 4.27 -18.07
CA LEU A 171 16.86 2.99 -18.22
C LEU A 171 16.51 2.29 -19.54
N ALA A 172 15.27 2.45 -20.00
CA ALA A 172 14.81 1.91 -21.28
C ALA A 172 13.72 2.82 -21.86
N MET A 173 13.69 2.96 -23.18
CA MET A 173 12.67 3.79 -23.86
C MET A 173 11.27 3.17 -23.83
N ARG A 174 11.18 1.84 -23.77
CA ARG A 174 9.92 1.09 -23.72
C ARG A 174 10.10 -0.13 -22.84
N GLN A 175 9.02 -0.57 -22.22
CA GLN A 175 8.99 -1.84 -21.51
C GLN A 175 8.58 -2.97 -22.45
N HIS A 176 9.17 -4.14 -22.25
CA HIS A 176 8.74 -5.34 -22.95
C HIS A 176 7.53 -5.95 -22.23
N ALA A 177 6.48 -6.29 -22.98
CA ALA A 177 5.30 -6.93 -22.41
C ALA A 177 5.60 -8.35 -21.89
N LEU A 178 6.43 -9.11 -22.61
CA LEU A 178 6.75 -10.52 -22.31
C LEU A 178 8.27 -10.79 -22.26
N GLY A 179 9.09 -9.81 -22.60
CA GLY A 179 10.56 -9.94 -22.62
C GLY A 179 11.19 -9.86 -21.24
N PRO A 180 12.51 -10.13 -21.16
CA PRO A 180 13.28 -9.90 -19.94
C PRO A 180 13.22 -8.43 -19.53
N TYR A 181 13.31 -8.17 -18.23
CA TYR A 181 13.42 -6.81 -17.74
C TYR A 181 14.79 -6.23 -18.15
N PRO A 182 14.86 -4.92 -18.49
CA PRO A 182 16.14 -4.29 -18.77
C PRO A 182 17.11 -4.43 -17.58
N ILE A 183 18.39 -4.63 -17.89
CA ILE A 183 19.44 -4.73 -16.88
C ILE A 183 19.54 -3.40 -16.15
N ASP A 184 19.38 -3.42 -14.82
CA ASP A 184 19.40 -2.23 -13.99
C ASP A 184 20.72 -2.15 -13.18
N PRO A 185 21.61 -1.19 -13.47
CA PRO A 185 22.85 -1.00 -12.74
C PRO A 185 22.64 -0.78 -11.23
N SER A 186 21.54 -0.15 -10.81
CA SER A 186 21.31 0.09 -9.38
C SER A 186 20.95 -1.20 -8.63
N LEU A 187 20.28 -2.15 -9.28
CA LEU A 187 19.97 -3.44 -8.69
C LEU A 187 21.21 -4.34 -8.68
N LEU A 188 22.00 -4.32 -9.75
CA LEU A 188 23.28 -5.03 -9.81
C LEU A 188 24.24 -4.58 -8.70
N ALA A 189 24.34 -3.27 -8.45
CA ALA A 189 25.17 -2.72 -7.37
C ALA A 189 24.72 -3.19 -5.97
N GLN A 190 23.46 -3.59 -5.83
CA GLN A 190 22.88 -4.13 -4.59
C GLN A 190 22.91 -5.67 -4.55
N GLY A 191 23.57 -6.33 -5.51
CA GLY A 191 23.71 -7.79 -5.56
C GLY A 191 22.52 -8.54 -6.15
N ILE A 192 21.56 -7.85 -6.77
CA ILE A 192 20.41 -8.47 -7.42
C ILE A 192 20.80 -8.85 -8.85
N ALA A 193 20.72 -10.14 -9.17
CA ALA A 193 21.06 -10.65 -10.49
C ALA A 193 20.12 -10.12 -11.58
N PRO A 194 20.58 -10.02 -12.85
CA PRO A 194 19.71 -9.77 -13.99
C PRO A 194 18.54 -10.75 -14.09
N ASP A 195 17.52 -10.37 -14.86
CA ASP A 195 16.43 -11.27 -15.20
C ASP A 195 16.99 -12.52 -15.89
N SER A 196 16.75 -13.71 -15.31
CA SER A 196 17.27 -14.97 -15.85
C SER A 196 16.77 -15.27 -17.26
N ARG A 197 15.68 -14.64 -17.69
CA ARG A 197 15.17 -14.74 -19.07
C ARG A 197 16.08 -14.05 -20.08
N ALA A 198 16.94 -13.12 -19.66
CA ALA A 198 17.90 -12.46 -20.55
C ALA A 198 19.00 -13.43 -21.01
N GLU A 199 19.29 -14.47 -20.22
CA GLU A 199 20.31 -15.48 -20.52
C GLU A 199 19.74 -16.74 -21.17
N ARG A 200 18.44 -16.76 -21.50
CA ARG A 200 17.75 -18.00 -21.94
C ARG A 200 18.41 -18.63 -23.16
N ASP A 201 18.93 -17.83 -24.07
CA ASP A 201 19.61 -18.29 -25.29
C ASP A 201 21.07 -18.74 -25.05
N ALA A 202 21.66 -18.47 -23.88
CA ALA A 202 22.96 -19.03 -23.53
C ALA A 202 22.88 -20.55 -23.25
N PHE A 203 21.67 -21.05 -22.98
CA PHE A 203 21.42 -22.44 -22.57
C PHE A 203 20.69 -23.28 -23.62
N ILE A 204 20.49 -22.77 -24.85
CA ILE A 204 19.81 -23.51 -25.94
C ILE A 204 20.78 -24.29 -26.84
N HIS A 205 22.08 -24.28 -26.54
CA HIS A 205 23.07 -25.08 -27.25
C HIS A 205 23.08 -26.50 -26.71
N GLY A 206 22.77 -27.47 -27.56
CA GLY A 206 22.99 -28.89 -27.26
C GLY A 206 24.48 -29.24 -27.25
N PRO A 207 24.90 -30.32 -26.56
CA PRO A 207 26.26 -30.84 -26.69
C PRO A 207 26.57 -31.10 -28.16
N VAL A 208 27.76 -30.69 -28.61
CA VAL A 208 28.16 -30.84 -30.04
C VAL A 208 28.23 -32.30 -30.45
N GLU A 209 28.40 -33.20 -29.47
CA GLU A 209 28.38 -34.65 -29.61
C GLU A 209 26.95 -35.24 -29.76
N GLY A 210 25.91 -34.41 -29.58
CA GLY A 210 24.51 -34.85 -29.53
C GLY A 210 24.11 -35.45 -28.18
N THR A 211 22.81 -35.48 -27.90
CA THR A 211 22.30 -36.18 -26.72
C THR A 211 22.51 -37.69 -26.91
N PRO A 212 23.25 -38.39 -26.02
CA PRO A 212 23.43 -39.82 -26.14
C PRO A 212 22.06 -40.51 -26.11
N PRO A 213 21.84 -41.55 -26.94
CA PRO A 213 20.60 -42.28 -26.92
C PRO A 213 20.33 -42.80 -25.50
N PRO A 214 19.06 -42.84 -25.05
CA PRO A 214 18.74 -43.45 -23.77
C PRO A 214 19.33 -44.87 -23.74
N PRO A 215 19.90 -45.31 -22.60
CA PRO A 215 20.43 -46.65 -22.49
C PRO A 215 19.34 -47.63 -22.94
N ALA A 216 19.72 -48.59 -23.78
CA ALA A 216 18.81 -49.60 -24.30
C ALA A 216 18.05 -50.18 -23.11
N GLN A 217 16.76 -49.88 -23.02
CA GLN A 217 15.93 -50.42 -21.95
C GLN A 217 15.97 -51.93 -22.13
N ALA A 218 16.40 -52.65 -21.09
CA ALA A 218 16.39 -54.11 -21.11
C ALA A 218 15.00 -54.55 -21.59
N PRO A 219 14.92 -55.58 -22.46
CA PRO A 219 13.63 -56.05 -22.95
C PRO A 219 12.70 -56.24 -21.77
N ALA A 220 11.54 -55.58 -21.81
CA ALA A 220 10.51 -55.76 -20.80
C ALA A 220 10.30 -57.26 -20.59
N PRO A 221 10.14 -57.74 -19.34
CA PRO A 221 9.79 -59.14 -19.12
C PRO A 221 8.57 -59.45 -19.98
N ALA A 222 8.63 -60.56 -20.71
CA ALA A 222 7.51 -61.02 -21.52
C ALA A 222 6.24 -60.96 -20.68
N ALA A 223 5.22 -60.26 -21.18
CA ALA A 223 3.90 -60.29 -20.58
C ALA A 223 3.48 -61.76 -20.39
N PRO A 224 2.87 -62.12 -19.25
CA PRO A 224 2.34 -63.47 -19.08
C PRO A 224 1.40 -63.78 -20.25
N ALA A 225 1.56 -64.98 -20.82
CA ALA A 225 0.78 -65.46 -21.95
C ALA A 225 -0.73 -65.26 -21.72
N GLU A 226 -1.41 -64.77 -22.76
CA GLU A 226 -2.86 -64.66 -22.83
C GLU A 226 -3.52 -65.97 -22.37
N ALA A 227 -4.40 -65.85 -21.38
CA ALA A 227 -5.34 -66.92 -21.05
C ALA A 227 -6.26 -67.17 -22.27
N PRO A 228 -6.65 -68.42 -22.56
CA PRO A 228 -7.37 -68.76 -23.77
C PRO A 228 -8.75 -68.10 -23.81
N ALA A 229 -9.09 -67.57 -24.99
CA ALA A 229 -10.39 -67.00 -25.31
C ALA A 229 -11.50 -68.07 -25.17
N GLY A 230 -12.56 -67.74 -24.44
CA GLY A 230 -13.74 -68.58 -24.36
C GLY A 230 -14.82 -68.10 -23.39
N ALA A 231 -15.62 -67.10 -23.79
CA ALA A 231 -17.06 -67.00 -23.51
C ALA A 231 -17.64 -65.76 -24.24
N PRO A 232 -18.88 -65.83 -24.78
CA PRO A 232 -19.54 -64.66 -25.38
C PRO A 232 -19.88 -63.62 -24.30
N PRO A 233 -20.05 -62.34 -24.67
CA PRO A 233 -20.33 -61.28 -23.69
C PRO A 233 -21.74 -61.48 -23.10
N GLU A 234 -21.80 -61.65 -21.78
CA GLU A 234 -23.03 -61.41 -21.00
C GLU A 234 -23.31 -59.90 -20.96
N GLU A 235 -24.52 -59.52 -21.34
CA GLU A 235 -25.06 -58.16 -21.20
C GLU A 235 -25.07 -57.75 -19.72
N VAL A 236 -24.19 -56.81 -19.35
CA VAL A 236 -24.22 -56.14 -18.05
C VAL A 236 -25.17 -54.94 -18.16
N PRO A 237 -26.16 -54.77 -17.25
CA PRO A 237 -27.11 -53.66 -17.30
C PRO A 237 -26.40 -52.33 -17.02
N PRO A 238 -26.94 -51.18 -17.48
CA PRO A 238 -26.26 -49.90 -17.37
C PRO A 238 -26.08 -49.52 -15.90
N SER A 239 -24.82 -49.37 -15.49
CA SER A 239 -24.46 -48.75 -14.22
C SER A 239 -24.44 -47.23 -14.41
N ASP A 240 -25.37 -46.56 -13.72
CA ASP A 240 -25.44 -45.11 -13.55
C ASP A 240 -24.14 -44.59 -12.92
N GLY A 241 -23.23 -44.11 -13.76
CA GLY A 241 -21.94 -43.55 -13.37
C GLY A 241 -21.68 -42.26 -14.12
N GLY A 242 -22.42 -41.21 -13.77
CA GLY A 242 -22.23 -39.88 -14.34
C GLY A 242 -20.80 -39.38 -14.13
N ALA A 243 -20.12 -39.05 -15.22
CA ALA A 243 -18.91 -38.23 -15.17
C ALA A 243 -19.23 -36.91 -14.45
N PRO A 244 -18.38 -36.41 -13.52
CA PRO A 244 -18.62 -35.10 -12.94
C PRO A 244 -18.51 -34.06 -14.04
N THR A 245 -19.65 -33.54 -14.47
CA THR A 245 -19.74 -32.44 -15.42
C THR A 245 -19.37 -31.18 -14.66
N VAL A 246 -18.23 -30.56 -14.99
CA VAL A 246 -17.84 -29.27 -14.41
C VAL A 246 -18.69 -28.19 -15.06
N ALA A 247 -19.71 -27.72 -14.35
CA ALA A 247 -20.54 -26.61 -14.78
C ALA A 247 -19.82 -25.27 -14.50
N PRO A 248 -19.72 -24.34 -15.46
CA PRO A 248 -19.24 -23.00 -15.19
C PRO A 248 -20.17 -22.28 -14.19
N SER A 249 -19.60 -21.42 -13.34
CA SER A 249 -20.30 -20.71 -12.24
C SER A 249 -21.46 -19.80 -12.66
N ALA A 250 -21.80 -19.77 -13.95
CA ALA A 250 -22.93 -19.03 -14.54
C ALA A 250 -24.14 -19.91 -14.90
N PHE A 251 -24.10 -21.23 -14.63
CA PHE A 251 -25.26 -22.10 -14.88
C PHE A 251 -26.28 -22.00 -13.74
N ALA A 252 -27.33 -21.20 -13.93
CA ALA A 252 -28.53 -21.25 -13.10
C ALA A 252 -29.58 -22.10 -13.81
N PRO A 253 -30.00 -23.26 -13.27
CA PRO A 253 -31.16 -23.96 -13.80
C PRO A 253 -32.39 -23.06 -13.62
N ASN A 254 -33.19 -22.98 -14.68
CA ASN A 254 -34.41 -22.17 -14.81
C ASN A 254 -35.19 -22.09 -13.48
N VAL A 255 -35.34 -20.87 -12.95
CA VAL A 255 -35.99 -20.58 -11.67
C VAL A 255 -37.48 -20.91 -11.79
N SER A 256 -37.89 -22.07 -11.31
CA SER A 256 -39.29 -22.34 -10.99
C SER A 256 -39.67 -21.48 -9.77
N GLY A 257 -40.78 -20.73 -9.90
CA GLY A 257 -41.30 -19.81 -8.88
C GLY A 257 -41.75 -20.53 -7.61
N GLY A 258 -40.79 -20.93 -6.77
CA GLY A 258 -41.01 -21.35 -5.39
C GLY A 258 -41.11 -20.14 -4.43
N PRO A 259 -41.55 -20.37 -3.18
CA PRO A 259 -41.68 -19.30 -2.19
C PRO A 259 -40.32 -18.63 -1.94
N SER A 260 -40.24 -17.32 -2.18
CA SER A 260 -39.04 -16.54 -1.90
C SER A 260 -38.90 -16.33 -0.39
N VAL A 261 -37.86 -16.91 0.21
CA VAL A 261 -37.45 -16.56 1.57
C VAL A 261 -36.51 -15.36 1.47
N ALA A 262 -36.94 -14.20 1.97
CA ALA A 262 -36.07 -13.04 2.11
C ALA A 262 -35.45 -13.05 3.51
N VAL A 263 -34.13 -13.03 3.58
CA VAL A 263 -33.38 -12.90 4.84
C VAL A 263 -32.89 -11.46 4.94
N ALA A 264 -33.21 -10.79 6.05
CA ALA A 264 -32.77 -9.42 6.34
C ALA A 264 -31.76 -9.42 7.50
N THR A 265 -30.69 -8.65 7.37
CA THR A 265 -29.70 -8.49 8.44
C THR A 265 -30.26 -7.53 9.49
N TYR A 266 -30.38 -8.00 10.74
CA TYR A 266 -30.89 -7.25 11.88
C TYR A 266 -29.75 -6.79 12.78
N ASP A 267 -29.71 -5.50 13.13
CA ASP A 267 -28.80 -4.98 14.16
C ASP A 267 -29.47 -5.02 15.54
N PRO A 268 -29.04 -5.90 16.46
CA PRO A 268 -29.65 -6.05 17.78
C PRO A 268 -29.43 -4.85 18.70
N ARG A 269 -28.48 -3.95 18.40
CA ARG A 269 -28.22 -2.76 19.23
C ARG A 269 -29.18 -1.61 18.90
N THR A 270 -29.53 -1.45 17.63
CA THR A 270 -30.39 -0.34 17.16
C THR A 270 -31.82 -0.77 16.82
N GLY A 271 -32.04 -2.07 16.66
CA GLY A 271 -33.31 -2.66 16.24
C GLY A 271 -33.62 -2.41 14.75
N ARG A 272 -32.62 -2.10 13.93
CA ARG A 272 -32.82 -1.77 12.51
C ARG A 272 -32.60 -2.99 11.62
N TYR A 273 -33.36 -3.09 10.55
CA TYR A 273 -33.14 -4.06 9.48
C TYR A 273 -33.43 -3.43 8.12
N ALA A 274 -32.74 -3.91 7.08
CA ALA A 274 -32.95 -3.48 5.71
C ALA A 274 -33.70 -4.57 4.94
N THR A 275 -34.71 -4.17 4.17
CA THR A 275 -35.46 -5.04 3.27
C THR A 275 -34.81 -5.10 1.88
N PRO A 276 -35.10 -6.14 1.08
CA PRO A 276 -34.53 -6.27 -0.28
C PRO A 276 -34.85 -5.10 -1.22
N ASP A 277 -35.87 -4.29 -0.94
CA ASP A 277 -36.21 -3.06 -1.67
C ASP A 277 -35.37 -1.84 -1.23
N GLY A 278 -34.34 -2.03 -0.40
CA GLY A 278 -33.39 -1.01 0.02
C GLY A 278 -33.91 -0.07 1.11
N LYS A 279 -35.12 -0.29 1.63
CA LYS A 279 -35.68 0.51 2.72
C LYS A 279 -35.20 -0.01 4.07
N VAL A 280 -35.03 0.92 5.01
CA VAL A 280 -34.64 0.60 6.39
C VAL A 280 -35.85 0.73 7.29
N TYR A 281 -36.12 -0.33 8.02
CA TYR A 281 -37.18 -0.40 9.02
C TYR A 281 -36.59 -0.63 10.42
N ARG A 282 -37.36 -0.31 11.45
CA ARG A 282 -36.96 -0.51 12.84
C ARG A 282 -37.98 -1.39 13.54
N GLN A 283 -37.52 -2.51 14.10
CA GLN A 283 -38.30 -3.44 14.89
C GLN A 283 -37.56 -3.71 16.20
N THR A 284 -38.10 -3.20 17.31
CA THR A 284 -37.41 -3.21 18.62
C THR A 284 -37.78 -4.39 19.50
N ASP A 285 -38.64 -5.31 19.04
CA ASP A 285 -39.27 -6.37 19.84
C ASP A 285 -38.79 -7.79 19.51
N LEU A 286 -37.79 -7.95 18.63
CA LEU A 286 -37.22 -9.26 18.27
C LEU A 286 -36.22 -9.81 19.30
N VAL A 287 -35.75 -8.98 20.23
CA VAL A 287 -34.91 -9.36 21.38
C VAL A 287 -35.70 -9.03 22.65
N PRO A 288 -35.79 -9.93 23.65
CA PRO A 288 -36.41 -9.61 24.92
C PRO A 288 -35.73 -8.35 25.50
N PRO A 289 -36.45 -7.26 25.77
CA PRO A 289 -35.81 -6.05 26.26
C PRO A 289 -35.13 -6.35 27.59
N SER A 290 -33.84 -6.05 27.71
CA SER A 290 -33.12 -6.08 28.98
C SER A 290 -33.51 -4.83 29.78
N GLY A 291 -34.71 -4.84 30.38
CA GLY A 291 -35.22 -3.76 31.22
C GLY A 291 -36.75 -3.67 31.25
N ASP A 292 -37.28 -3.03 32.30
CA ASP A 292 -38.71 -2.92 32.57
C ASP A 292 -39.46 -2.19 31.44
N ARG A 293 -40.52 -2.83 30.93
CA ARG A 293 -41.39 -2.25 29.90
C ARG A 293 -42.26 -1.15 30.53
N THR A 294 -42.02 0.10 30.14
CA THR A 294 -42.94 1.21 30.48
C THR A 294 -43.98 1.39 29.38
N TRP A 295 -45.20 1.80 29.76
CA TRP A 295 -46.33 2.00 28.84
C TRP A 295 -46.06 3.00 27.71
N LYS A 296 -45.06 3.88 27.87
CA LYS A 296 -44.62 4.83 26.84
C LYS A 296 -43.99 4.15 25.62
N ASN A 297 -43.50 2.91 25.76
CA ASN A 297 -42.93 2.13 24.65
C ASN A 297 -43.99 1.52 23.72
N LEU A 298 -45.30 1.73 23.99
CA LEU A 298 -46.41 1.22 23.18
C LEU A 298 -46.90 2.22 22.12
N PHE A 299 -46.31 3.42 22.04
CA PHE A 299 -46.64 4.40 21.01
C PHE A 299 -45.57 4.40 19.91
N THR A 300 -45.98 4.15 18.66
CA THR A 300 -45.12 4.22 17.47
C THR A 300 -44.95 5.68 17.03
N THR A 301 -43.71 6.14 16.93
CA THR A 301 -43.33 7.35 16.16
C THR A 301 -42.38 6.95 15.06
#